data_AF-A0A7N8X6E8-F1
#
_entry.id   AF-A0A7N8X6E8-F1
#
_cell.length_a   1.000
_cell.length_b   1.000
_cell.length_c   1.000
_cell.angle_alpha   90.00
_cell.angle_beta   90.00
_cell.angle_gamma   90.00
#
_symmetry.space_group_name_H-M   'P 1'
#
loop_
_entity.id
_entity.type
_entity.pdbx_description
1 polymer ?
#
loop_
_entity_poly.entity_id
_entity_poly.type
_entity_poly.pdbx_seq_one_letter_code
_entity_poly.pdbx_strand_id
1 'polypeptide(L)'
;MATGVLQRVSGGLGRAKNRAHSVGQLVLWARWGSRQCGCSVFLSRCSFTLAAVRFYRQVSAAATMIQGDWFKSLFVRKVDPRKDAHSNLLTKNEESNLYKVQFHNVKPECLDAYNKLCEDVLPSIHADKYYPCELVGTWNTWYGEQDQAVHLWRYRGGYPALTEVMNKLRQNKEFTAYRKERGKMLLSRRNQLLLEFSFWNEPVPRKGPNVYELRSYQLRPGTMIEWGNYWARAIGYRQQNREAVGGFFSQIGSLYMVHHLWAYKDLQSREDTRNAVWQQEGWHEVVYYTVPLIQHMESRIMIPTKASPLQ
;
A
#
# COMPACT_ATOMS: atom_id res chain seq x y z
N MET A 1 7.94 -13.36 -7.23
CA MET A 1 8.82 -12.71 -8.23
C MET A 1 8.71 -13.52 -9.51
N ALA A 2 8.19 -12.93 -10.58
CA ALA A 2 8.16 -13.53 -11.90
C ALA A 2 9.06 -12.67 -12.79
N THR A 3 10.25 -13.18 -13.06
CA THR A 3 11.22 -12.62 -14.00
C THR A 3 10.90 -13.18 -15.40
N GLY A 4 10.76 -12.30 -16.39
CA GLY A 4 10.40 -12.68 -17.76
C GLY A 4 10.77 -11.60 -18.78
N VAL A 5 12.07 -11.54 -19.09
CA VAL A 5 12.71 -11.26 -20.40
C VAL A 5 12.13 -10.14 -21.29
N LEU A 6 12.88 -9.02 -21.39
CA LEU A 6 12.78 -8.03 -22.46
C LEU A 6 13.75 -8.38 -23.59
N GLN A 7 13.25 -8.52 -24.81
CA GLN A 7 14.06 -8.70 -26.02
C GLN A 7 14.16 -7.38 -26.81
N ARG A 8 15.39 -7.01 -27.14
CA ARG A 8 15.76 -5.78 -27.86
C ARG A 8 15.61 -6.05 -29.37
N VAL A 9 14.85 -5.21 -30.07
CA VAL A 9 14.85 -5.15 -31.54
C VAL A 9 15.17 -3.72 -31.96
N SER A 10 16.24 -3.58 -32.73
CA SER A 10 16.73 -2.35 -33.34
C SER A 10 15.97 -2.02 -34.62
N GLY A 11 15.60 -0.74 -34.82
CA GLY A 11 15.17 -0.25 -36.13
C GLY A 11 14.56 1.15 -36.13
N GLY A 12 15.40 2.18 -36.26
CA GLY A 12 15.19 3.37 -37.10
C GLY A 12 14.06 4.38 -36.78
N LEU A 13 14.45 5.65 -36.69
CA LEU A 13 13.59 6.84 -36.64
C LEU A 13 12.96 7.17 -38.01
N GLY A 14 11.69 7.55 -38.01
CA GLY A 14 11.01 8.22 -39.11
C GLY A 14 9.86 9.10 -38.60
N ARG A 15 9.80 10.36 -39.06
CA ARG A 15 8.86 11.39 -38.60
C ARG A 15 7.75 11.56 -39.65
N ALA A 16 6.48 11.48 -39.25
CA ALA A 16 5.35 11.89 -40.08
C ALA A 16 4.47 12.88 -39.30
N LYS A 17 4.29 14.08 -39.87
CA LYS A 17 3.28 15.08 -39.50
C LYS A 17 2.09 14.91 -40.44
N ASN A 18 0.86 14.88 -39.93
CA ASN A 18 -0.25 15.73 -40.38
C ASN A 18 -1.56 15.46 -39.60
N ARG A 19 -2.38 16.51 -39.53
CA ARG A 19 -3.58 16.70 -38.71
C ARG A 19 -4.82 15.92 -39.17
N ALA A 20 -5.64 15.58 -38.15
CA ALA A 20 -7.10 15.55 -37.99
C ALA A 20 -8.05 15.35 -39.19
N HIS A 21 -9.05 14.47 -39.02
CA HIS A 21 -10.49 14.82 -39.02
C HIS A 21 -11.39 13.67 -38.48
N SER A 22 -12.32 14.04 -37.59
CA SER A 22 -13.75 13.66 -37.53
C SER A 22 -14.26 12.19 -37.47
N VAL A 23 -14.93 11.90 -36.34
CA VAL A 23 -16.27 11.28 -36.12
C VAL A 23 -16.66 9.98 -36.88
N GLY A 24 -17.06 8.95 -36.12
CA GLY A 24 -17.85 7.84 -36.65
C GLY A 24 -18.06 6.69 -35.65
N GLN A 25 -19.30 6.44 -35.29
CA GLN A 25 -19.79 5.48 -34.30
C GLN A 25 -19.96 4.06 -34.87
N LEU A 26 -19.75 3.07 -34.00
CA LEU A 26 -20.53 1.82 -33.84
C LEU A 26 -20.34 0.59 -34.77
N VAL A 27 -20.39 -0.58 -34.09
CA VAL A 27 -20.86 -1.93 -34.47
C VAL A 27 -19.82 -3.04 -34.66
N LEU A 28 -19.89 -3.97 -33.69
CA LEU A 28 -19.41 -5.36 -33.68
C LEU A 28 -19.96 -6.18 -34.85
N TRP A 29 -19.12 -7.01 -35.48
CA TRP A 29 -19.52 -8.33 -35.98
C TRP A 29 -18.37 -9.33 -35.83
N ALA A 30 -18.59 -10.39 -35.05
CA ALA A 30 -17.79 -11.60 -35.06
C ALA A 30 -18.35 -12.54 -36.14
N ARG A 31 -17.48 -13.16 -36.95
CA ARG A 31 -17.89 -14.20 -37.90
C ARG A 31 -16.93 -15.39 -37.83
N TRP A 32 -17.47 -16.49 -37.33
CA TRP A 32 -16.94 -17.84 -37.51
C TRP A 32 -17.01 -18.25 -38.99
N GLY A 33 -15.99 -18.96 -39.46
CA GLY A 33 -15.93 -19.56 -40.79
C GLY A 33 -15.25 -20.91 -40.71
N SER A 34 -16.06 -21.96 -40.65
CA SER A 34 -15.69 -23.37 -40.82
C SER A 34 -15.32 -23.65 -42.28
N ARG A 35 -14.27 -24.46 -42.49
CA ARG A 35 -14.04 -25.17 -43.75
C ARG A 35 -13.62 -26.61 -43.44
N GLN A 36 -14.47 -27.55 -43.83
CA GLN A 36 -14.14 -28.95 -44.08
C GLN A 36 -13.88 -29.11 -45.58
N CYS A 37 -12.86 -29.91 -45.93
CA CYS A 37 -12.76 -30.65 -47.19
C CYS A 37 -12.06 -31.99 -46.87
N GLY A 38 -12.62 -33.08 -47.40
CA GLY A 38 -12.27 -34.46 -47.04
C GLY A 38 -11.50 -35.26 -48.12
N CYS A 39 -11.74 -36.58 -48.05
CA CYS A 39 -11.12 -37.73 -48.76
C CYS A 39 -9.76 -38.20 -48.20
N SER A 40 -9.48 -39.49 -47.97
CA SER A 40 -10.20 -40.73 -48.31
C SER A 40 -9.56 -41.95 -47.58
N VAL A 41 -10.42 -42.83 -47.05
CA VAL A 41 -10.40 -44.32 -47.02
C VAL A 41 -9.08 -45.07 -46.73
N PHE A 42 -9.06 -45.86 -45.64
CA PHE A 42 -8.71 -47.29 -45.69
C PHE A 42 -9.37 -48.06 -44.52
N LEU A 43 -10.03 -49.16 -44.86
CA LEU A 43 -10.73 -50.09 -43.97
C LEU A 43 -9.75 -51.09 -43.33
N SER A 44 -9.97 -51.45 -42.06
CA SER A 44 -9.89 -52.85 -41.64
C SER A 44 -10.78 -53.11 -40.43
N ARG A 45 -11.57 -54.18 -40.54
CA ARG A 45 -12.53 -54.70 -39.57
C ARG A 45 -11.82 -55.60 -38.56
N CYS A 46 -12.29 -55.60 -37.32
CA CYS A 46 -12.40 -56.82 -36.52
C CYS A 46 -13.56 -56.72 -35.55
N SER A 47 -14.58 -57.55 -35.79
CA SER A 47 -15.76 -57.74 -34.96
C SER A 47 -15.45 -58.70 -33.81
N PHE A 48 -15.97 -58.43 -32.62
CA PHE A 48 -16.34 -59.50 -31.67
C PHE A 48 -17.70 -59.19 -31.02
N THR A 49 -18.44 -60.27 -30.84
CA THR A 49 -19.88 -60.43 -30.70
C THR A 49 -20.46 -60.11 -29.32
N LEU A 50 -21.72 -59.68 -29.31
CA LEU A 50 -22.61 -59.63 -28.14
C LEU A 50 -22.88 -61.03 -27.57
N ALA A 51 -22.97 -61.10 -26.24
CA ALA A 51 -23.84 -62.07 -25.56
C ALA A 51 -24.62 -61.33 -24.46
N ALA A 52 -25.94 -61.31 -24.60
CA ALA A 52 -26.89 -60.79 -23.63
C ALA A 52 -27.43 -61.93 -22.78
N VAL A 53 -27.43 -61.77 -21.45
CA VAL A 53 -28.22 -62.60 -20.54
C VAL A 53 -28.96 -61.66 -19.58
N ARG A 54 -30.31 -61.71 -19.64
CA ARG A 54 -31.23 -61.10 -18.68
C ARG A 54 -31.59 -62.14 -17.63
N PHE A 55 -31.53 -61.79 -16.34
CA PHE A 55 -32.38 -62.39 -15.31
C PHE A 55 -32.73 -61.37 -14.21
N TYR A 56 -33.89 -61.60 -13.59
CA TYR A 56 -34.75 -60.67 -12.85
C TYR A 56 -34.29 -60.28 -11.42
N ARG A 57 -34.72 -59.08 -11.00
CA ARG A 57 -35.02 -58.54 -9.64
C ARG A 57 -34.45 -59.27 -8.40
N GLN A 58 -33.69 -58.51 -7.60
CA GLN A 58 -33.93 -58.39 -6.15
C GLN A 58 -33.35 -57.08 -5.62
N VAL A 59 -34.18 -56.35 -4.85
CA VAL A 59 -33.83 -55.12 -4.12
C VAL A 59 -33.23 -55.53 -2.79
N SER A 60 -32.01 -55.08 -2.46
CA SER A 60 -31.62 -54.60 -1.13
C SER A 60 -30.15 -54.19 -1.05
N ALA A 61 -29.95 -53.03 -0.40
CA ALA A 61 -28.78 -52.59 0.37
C ALA A 61 -27.40 -52.50 -0.31
N ALA A 62 -27.01 -51.27 -0.65
CA ALA A 62 -25.75 -50.59 -0.31
C ALA A 62 -25.37 -49.60 -1.41
N ALA A 63 -25.73 -48.33 -1.24
CA ALA A 63 -25.20 -47.23 -2.04
C ALA A 63 -24.52 -46.25 -1.09
N THR A 64 -23.23 -46.44 -0.87
CA THR A 64 -22.33 -45.39 -0.41
C THR A 64 -21.64 -44.82 -1.63
N MET A 65 -21.59 -43.48 -1.67
CA MET A 65 -20.66 -42.62 -2.41
C MET A 65 -21.00 -42.15 -3.84
N ILE A 66 -21.10 -40.81 -3.87
CA ILE A 66 -20.80 -39.85 -4.95
C ILE A 66 -21.98 -39.51 -5.86
N GLN A 67 -22.80 -38.55 -5.41
CA GLN A 67 -23.14 -37.36 -6.21
C GLN A 67 -23.87 -36.30 -5.38
N GLY A 68 -23.41 -35.05 -5.49
CA GLY A 68 -24.12 -33.84 -5.09
C GLY A 68 -23.75 -33.31 -3.71
N ASP A 69 -23.06 -32.17 -3.64
CA ASP A 69 -23.75 -30.90 -3.40
C ASP A 69 -22.72 -29.74 -3.27
N TRP A 70 -22.32 -29.19 -4.41
CA TRP A 70 -21.42 -28.02 -4.57
C TRP A 70 -22.11 -26.68 -4.20
N PHE A 71 -23.39 -26.68 -3.83
CA PHE A 71 -24.17 -25.46 -3.62
C PHE A 71 -24.29 -24.95 -2.18
N LYS A 72 -23.43 -25.38 -1.23
CA LYS A 72 -23.49 -24.88 0.16
C LYS A 72 -22.65 -23.63 0.48
N SER A 73 -21.97 -23.02 -0.51
CA SER A 73 -21.16 -21.82 -0.31
C SER A 73 -21.91 -20.49 -0.57
N LEU A 74 -23.19 -20.39 -0.19
CA LEU A 74 -23.94 -19.13 -0.23
C LEU A 74 -24.44 -18.65 1.14
N PHE A 75 -24.00 -19.29 2.23
CA PHE A 75 -24.17 -18.70 3.55
C PHE A 75 -23.01 -17.75 3.83
N VAL A 76 -23.18 -16.50 3.39
CA VAL A 76 -22.51 -15.35 4.00
C VAL A 76 -22.76 -15.47 5.49
N ARG A 77 -21.73 -15.84 6.25
CA ARG A 77 -21.76 -15.83 7.70
C ARG A 77 -22.17 -14.41 8.07
N LYS A 78 -23.41 -14.21 8.53
CA LYS A 78 -23.89 -12.92 9.02
C LYS A 78 -23.01 -12.57 10.22
N VAL A 79 -21.95 -11.81 9.95
CA VAL A 79 -21.20 -11.12 10.99
C VAL A 79 -22.13 -10.01 11.43
N ASP A 80 -22.56 -10.04 12.70
CA ASP A 80 -23.36 -8.96 13.24
C ASP A 80 -22.66 -7.62 12.99
N PRO A 81 -23.38 -6.58 12.54
CA PRO A 81 -22.80 -5.26 12.38
C PRO A 81 -22.21 -4.81 13.71
N ARG A 82 -20.88 -4.67 13.74
CA ARG A 82 -20.11 -4.34 14.95
C ARG A 82 -20.46 -2.93 15.41
N LYS A 83 -20.59 -2.73 16.72
CA LYS A 83 -20.98 -1.45 17.33
C LYS A 83 -19.80 -0.48 17.53
N ASP A 84 -18.56 -0.97 17.49
CA ASP A 84 -17.37 -0.15 17.73
C ASP A 84 -16.76 0.39 16.43
N ALA A 85 -16.29 1.65 16.47
CA ALA A 85 -15.57 2.26 15.36
C ALA A 85 -14.33 1.43 15.00
N HIS A 86 -14.06 1.25 13.69
CA HIS A 86 -12.95 0.42 13.21
C HIS A 86 -11.57 0.90 13.69
N SER A 87 -11.42 2.17 14.07
CA SER A 87 -10.22 2.75 14.67
C SER A 87 -9.89 2.19 16.06
N ASN A 88 -10.90 1.98 16.90
CA ASN A 88 -10.74 1.59 18.30
C ASN A 88 -10.05 0.23 18.46
N LEU A 89 -10.31 -0.71 17.56
CA LEU A 89 -9.76 -2.07 17.62
C LEU A 89 -8.28 -2.14 17.21
N LEU A 90 -7.83 -1.17 16.42
CA LEU A 90 -6.49 -1.17 15.81
C LEU A 90 -5.54 -0.18 16.49
N THR A 91 -6.04 0.71 17.34
CA THR A 91 -5.22 1.73 18.01
C THR A 91 -4.83 1.33 19.42
N LYS A 92 -3.70 1.86 19.89
CA LYS A 92 -3.17 1.66 21.25
C LYS A 92 -4.02 2.29 22.35
N ASN A 93 -4.79 3.33 22.00
CA ASN A 93 -5.88 4.01 22.74
C ASN A 93 -6.18 5.31 21.97
N GLU A 94 -7.46 5.65 21.69
CA GLU A 94 -7.85 6.83 20.89
C GLU A 94 -7.36 8.18 21.44
N GLU A 95 -6.99 8.23 22.72
CA GLU A 95 -6.53 9.44 23.40
C GLU A 95 -5.03 9.73 23.27
N SER A 96 -4.22 8.77 22.79
CA SER A 96 -2.77 8.84 23.03
C SER A 96 -1.97 9.61 21.97
N ASN A 97 -2.13 9.36 20.66
CA ASN A 97 -1.32 10.02 19.63
C ASN A 97 -2.05 10.16 18.27
N LEU A 98 -2.29 11.39 17.82
CA LEU A 98 -2.73 11.66 16.43
C LEU A 98 -1.51 12.04 15.59
N TYR A 99 -1.36 11.42 14.43
CA TYR A 99 -0.27 11.73 13.50
C TYR A 99 -0.79 12.51 12.29
N LYS A 100 0.06 13.38 11.74
CA LYS A 100 -0.19 14.07 10.47
C LYS A 100 1.00 13.85 9.55
N VAL A 101 0.78 13.14 8.46
CA VAL A 101 1.76 13.06 7.37
C VAL A 101 1.45 14.13 6.33
N GLN A 102 2.48 14.81 5.85
CA GLN A 102 2.38 15.84 4.84
C GLN A 102 3.29 15.48 3.67
N PHE A 103 2.75 15.55 2.46
CA PHE A 103 3.47 15.39 1.21
C PHE A 103 3.45 16.72 0.50
N HIS A 104 4.63 17.29 0.26
CA HIS A 104 4.80 18.57 -0.41
C HIS A 104 5.59 18.33 -1.70
N ASN A 105 4.93 18.47 -2.85
CA ASN A 105 5.62 18.45 -4.14
C ASN A 105 6.19 19.83 -4.38
N VAL A 106 7.50 19.93 -4.37
CA VAL A 106 8.26 21.17 -4.49
C VAL A 106 8.60 21.36 -5.98
N LYS A 107 8.70 22.62 -6.41
CA LYS A 107 9.28 22.92 -7.72
C LYS A 107 10.74 22.45 -7.71
N PRO A 108 11.22 21.71 -8.72
CA PRO A 108 12.57 21.14 -8.71
C PRO A 108 13.66 22.20 -8.45
N GLU A 109 13.53 23.38 -9.06
CA GLU A 109 14.46 24.51 -8.90
C GLU A 109 14.45 25.17 -7.51
N CYS A 110 13.48 24.81 -6.66
CA CYS A 110 13.30 25.39 -5.33
C CYS A 110 13.61 24.43 -4.18
N LEU A 111 14.00 23.17 -4.45
CA LEU A 111 14.10 22.13 -3.40
C LEU A 111 15.06 22.54 -2.27
N ASP A 112 16.24 23.08 -2.60
CA ASP A 112 17.22 23.51 -1.60
C ASP A 112 16.73 24.70 -0.77
N ALA A 113 16.14 25.71 -1.42
CA ALA A 113 15.57 26.87 -0.73
C ALA A 113 14.41 26.48 0.18
N TYR A 114 13.57 25.55 -0.27
CA TYR A 114 12.47 24.99 0.49
C TYR A 114 12.98 24.22 1.72
N ASN A 115 14.02 23.40 1.55
CA ASN A 115 14.63 22.63 2.63
C ASN A 115 15.19 23.57 3.70
N LYS A 116 16.00 24.55 3.30
CA LYS A 116 16.55 25.55 4.22
C LYS A 116 15.45 26.26 5.01
N LEU A 117 14.40 26.73 4.32
CA LEU A 117 13.27 27.37 4.97
C LEU A 117 12.56 26.46 5.99
N CYS A 118 12.48 25.16 5.72
CA CYS A 118 11.90 24.19 6.65
C CYS A 118 12.86 23.86 7.81
N GLU A 119 14.16 23.76 7.57
CA GLU A 119 15.18 23.54 8.60
C GLU A 119 15.24 24.70 9.61
N ASP A 120 14.96 25.92 9.17
CA ASP A 120 14.93 27.10 10.06
C ASP A 120 13.68 27.16 10.96
N VAL A 121 12.54 26.61 10.50
CA VAL A 121 11.22 26.84 11.14
C VAL A 121 10.63 25.60 11.80
N LEU A 122 10.79 24.41 11.23
CA LEU A 122 10.15 23.22 11.81
C LEU A 122 10.75 22.82 13.16
N PRO A 123 12.08 22.89 13.38
CA PRO A 123 12.68 22.60 14.69
C PRO A 123 12.26 23.58 15.78
N SER A 124 12.07 24.86 15.47
CA SER A 124 11.64 25.85 16.47
C SER A 124 10.22 25.55 16.97
N ILE A 125 9.30 25.19 16.07
CA ILE A 125 7.94 24.73 16.44
C ILE A 125 8.00 23.45 17.26
N HIS A 126 8.88 22.52 16.89
CA HIS A 126 9.04 21.25 17.61
C HIS A 126 9.58 21.43 19.04
N ALA A 127 10.53 22.35 19.23
CA ALA A 127 11.17 22.59 20.52
C ALA A 127 10.33 23.46 21.46
N ASP A 128 9.44 24.29 20.91
CA ASP A 128 8.61 25.21 21.69
C ASP A 128 7.42 24.48 22.35
N LYS A 129 7.51 24.33 23.68
CA LYS A 129 6.46 23.70 24.52
C LYS A 129 5.11 24.43 24.44
N TYR A 130 5.07 25.66 23.92
CA TYR A 130 3.82 26.35 23.64
C TYR A 130 2.97 25.61 22.60
N TYR A 131 3.58 24.85 21.69
CA TYR A 131 2.89 24.00 20.74
C TYR A 131 2.93 22.55 21.21
N PRO A 132 1.78 21.93 21.60
CA PRO A 132 1.73 20.51 21.98
C PRO A 132 1.81 19.60 20.74
N CYS A 133 2.92 19.68 20.01
CA CYS A 133 3.22 18.84 18.87
C CYS A 133 4.70 18.48 18.80
N GLU A 134 4.98 17.36 18.14
CA GLU A 134 6.34 16.86 17.95
C GLU A 134 6.58 16.61 16.47
N LEU A 135 7.69 17.13 15.94
CA LEU A 135 8.16 16.73 14.62
C LEU A 135 8.76 15.34 14.77
N VAL A 136 8.16 14.34 14.14
CA VAL A 136 8.68 12.97 14.15
C VAL A 136 9.81 12.85 13.15
N GLY A 137 9.64 13.41 11.95
CA GLY A 137 10.71 13.44 10.96
C GLY A 137 10.35 14.23 9.72
N THR A 138 11.40 14.62 9.01
CA THR A 138 11.35 15.34 7.73
C THR A 138 12.33 14.68 6.77
N TRP A 139 11.87 14.40 5.55
CA TRP A 139 12.66 13.71 4.53
C TRP A 139 12.43 14.29 3.15
N ASN A 140 13.41 14.12 2.28
CA ASN A 140 13.25 14.27 0.84
C ASN A 140 13.20 12.90 0.17
N THR A 141 12.31 12.78 -0.81
CA THR A 141 12.20 11.56 -1.62
C THR A 141 13.39 11.45 -2.56
N TRP A 142 14.08 10.31 -2.50
CA TRP A 142 15.18 9.97 -3.41
C TRP A 142 14.72 9.08 -4.56
N TYR A 143 13.99 8.00 -4.24
CA TYR A 143 13.34 7.14 -5.24
C TYR A 143 11.83 7.10 -4.98
N GLY A 144 11.03 7.32 -6.04
CA GLY A 144 9.59 7.54 -5.97
C GLY A 144 9.22 8.85 -6.67
N GLU A 145 8.27 9.60 -6.11
CA GLU A 145 7.98 10.97 -6.54
C GLU A 145 9.14 11.90 -6.16
N GLN A 146 10.01 12.22 -7.12
CA GLN A 146 11.14 13.13 -6.92
C GLN A 146 10.66 14.57 -6.62
N ASP A 147 11.55 15.38 -6.03
CA ASP A 147 11.26 16.74 -5.59
C ASP A 147 10.10 16.83 -4.57
N GLN A 148 9.85 15.74 -3.85
CA GLN A 148 8.84 15.67 -2.80
C GLN A 148 9.47 15.61 -1.42
N ALA A 149 9.07 16.55 -0.57
CA ALA A 149 9.34 16.52 0.86
C ALA A 149 8.19 15.86 1.63
N VAL A 150 8.54 15.02 2.60
CA VAL A 150 7.61 14.32 3.48
C VAL A 150 7.86 14.74 4.92
N HIS A 151 6.81 15.17 5.61
CA HIS A 151 6.87 15.58 7.02
C HIS A 151 5.90 14.75 7.85
N LEU A 152 6.35 14.22 8.98
CA LEU A 152 5.51 13.50 9.93
C LEU A 152 5.48 14.24 11.26
N TRP A 153 4.29 14.62 11.70
CA TRP A 153 4.03 15.29 12.97
C TRP A 153 3.20 14.40 13.89
N ARG A 154 3.44 14.51 15.19
CA ARG A 154 2.66 13.87 16.26
C ARG A 154 2.00 14.92 17.15
N TYR A 155 0.78 14.67 17.55
CA TYR A 155 -0.03 15.49 18.45
C TYR A 155 -0.53 14.62 19.61
N ARG A 156 0.05 14.81 20.80
CA ARG A 156 -0.38 14.12 22.02
C ARG A 156 -1.64 14.78 22.54
N GLY A 157 -2.68 14.01 22.84
CA GLY A 157 -4.02 14.55 23.11
C GLY A 157 -4.88 14.72 21.85
N GLY A 158 -4.50 14.08 20.75
CA GLY A 158 -5.40 13.84 19.62
C GLY A 158 -5.85 15.08 18.84
N TYR A 159 -7.12 15.08 18.41
CA TYR A 159 -7.73 16.17 17.66
C TYR A 159 -7.77 17.52 18.41
N PRO A 160 -8.05 17.57 19.72
CA PRO A 160 -7.94 18.81 20.50
C PRO A 160 -6.56 19.46 20.41
N ALA A 161 -5.49 18.70 20.64
CA ALA A 161 -4.12 19.21 20.57
C ALA A 161 -3.75 19.70 19.15
N LEU A 162 -4.15 18.95 18.11
CA LEU A 162 -3.99 19.41 16.72
C LEU A 162 -4.71 20.74 16.49
N THR A 163 -5.95 20.87 16.94
CA THR A 163 -6.77 22.07 16.75
C THR A 163 -6.15 23.28 17.46
N GLU A 164 -5.70 23.08 18.69
CA GLU A 164 -4.99 24.09 19.48
C GLU A 164 -3.72 24.58 18.76
N VAL A 165 -2.84 23.65 18.35
CA VAL A 165 -1.62 23.99 17.62
C VAL A 165 -1.94 24.74 16.34
N MET A 166 -2.91 24.29 15.56
CA MET A 166 -3.28 24.96 14.31
C MET A 166 -3.85 26.36 14.55
N ASN A 167 -4.59 26.59 15.63
CA ASN A 167 -5.08 27.92 16.01
C ASN A 167 -3.94 28.85 16.45
N LYS A 168 -3.03 28.36 17.31
CA LYS A 168 -1.85 29.10 17.74
C LYS A 168 -0.95 29.48 16.56
N LEU A 169 -0.69 28.54 15.65
CA LEU A 169 0.13 28.77 14.45
C LEU A 169 -0.50 29.79 13.48
N ARG A 170 -1.84 29.90 13.41
CA ARG A 170 -2.50 30.93 12.59
C ARG A 170 -2.28 32.35 13.11
N GLN A 171 -2.06 32.51 14.42
CA GLN A 171 -1.79 33.80 15.05
C GLN A 171 -0.30 34.17 15.02
N ASN A 172 0.58 33.19 14.82
CA ASN A 172 2.02 33.40 14.72
C ASN A 172 2.38 34.07 13.36
N LYS A 173 2.90 35.30 13.43
CA LYS A 173 3.29 36.10 12.26
C LYS A 173 4.47 35.50 11.49
N GLU A 174 5.47 34.96 12.19
CA GLU A 174 6.63 34.31 11.57
C GLU A 174 6.22 33.04 10.84
N PHE A 175 5.37 32.22 11.45
CA PHE A 175 4.83 31.02 10.79
C PHE A 175 3.97 31.38 9.57
N THR A 176 3.22 32.48 9.65
CA THR A 176 2.42 32.97 8.52
C THR A 176 3.32 33.42 7.36
N ALA A 177 4.41 34.14 7.65
CA ALA A 177 5.41 34.52 6.66
C ALA A 177 6.09 33.29 6.04
N TYR A 178 6.54 32.35 6.87
CA TYR A 178 7.05 31.04 6.44
C TYR A 178 6.08 30.33 5.49
N ARG A 179 4.80 30.24 5.86
CA ARG A 179 3.77 29.58 5.04
C ARG A 179 3.60 30.25 3.69
N LYS A 180 3.68 31.59 3.64
CA LYS A 180 3.57 32.39 2.40
C LYS A 180 4.77 32.14 1.49
N GLU A 181 5.99 32.24 2.02
CA GLU A 181 7.22 32.00 1.25
C GLU A 181 7.31 30.56 0.75
N ARG A 182 7.06 29.59 1.63
CA ARG A 182 6.97 28.17 1.24
C ARG A 182 5.94 27.94 0.14
N GLY A 183 4.81 28.65 0.17
CA GLY A 183 3.77 28.55 -0.85
C GLY A 183 4.24 28.84 -2.28
N LYS A 184 5.23 29.72 -2.45
CA LYS A 184 5.77 30.09 -3.77
C LYS A 184 6.61 28.96 -4.40
N MET A 185 7.12 28.06 -3.57
CA MET A 185 8.03 26.97 -3.96
C MET A 185 7.32 25.65 -4.24
N LEU A 186 5.99 25.57 -4.05
CA LEU A 186 5.25 24.32 -4.11
C LEU A 186 4.45 24.18 -5.40
N LEU A 187 4.43 22.97 -5.96
CA LEU A 187 3.53 22.54 -7.03
C LEU A 187 2.20 22.06 -6.47
N SER A 188 2.25 21.21 -5.44
CA SER A 188 1.05 20.67 -4.78
C SER A 188 1.35 20.25 -3.34
N ARG A 189 0.29 20.02 -2.56
CA ARG A 189 0.39 19.52 -1.18
C ARG A 189 -0.75 18.57 -0.87
N ARG A 190 -0.46 17.56 -0.05
CA ARG A 190 -1.43 16.64 0.53
C ARG A 190 -1.13 16.42 2.00
N ASN A 191 -2.17 16.38 2.84
CA ASN A 191 -2.06 15.99 4.24
C ASN A 191 -2.98 14.80 4.49
N GLN A 192 -2.56 13.91 5.39
CA GLN A 192 -3.43 12.87 5.94
C GLN A 192 -3.29 12.87 7.46
N LEU A 193 -4.40 12.66 8.16
CA LEU A 193 -4.39 12.38 9.59
C LEU A 193 -4.45 10.87 9.79
N LEU A 194 -3.55 10.37 10.63
CA LEU A 194 -3.31 8.96 10.81
C LEU A 194 -3.39 8.61 12.29
N LEU A 195 -3.77 7.36 12.55
CA LEU A 195 -3.58 6.71 13.83
C LEU A 195 -2.49 5.64 13.71
N GLU A 196 -1.83 5.35 14.82
CA GLU A 196 -0.83 4.28 14.88
C GLU A 196 -1.48 2.91 15.17
N PHE A 197 -0.92 1.86 14.58
CA PHE A 197 -1.33 0.49 14.91
C PHE A 197 -0.85 0.12 16.32
N SER A 198 -1.71 -0.59 17.06
CA SER A 198 -1.44 -0.97 18.44
C SER A 198 -0.28 -1.96 18.58
N PHE A 199 -0.04 -2.76 17.55
CA PHE A 199 1.05 -3.75 17.48
C PHE A 199 2.37 -3.18 16.92
N TRP A 200 2.42 -1.87 16.60
CA TRP A 200 3.65 -1.22 16.15
C TRP A 200 4.34 -0.45 17.28
N ASN A 201 5.65 -0.26 17.19
CA ASN A 201 6.38 0.62 18.11
C ASN A 201 6.08 2.10 17.80
N GLU A 202 6.13 2.96 18.82
CA GLU A 202 6.16 4.40 18.58
C GLU A 202 7.47 4.77 17.86
N PRO A 203 7.45 5.72 16.90
CA PRO A 203 8.67 6.27 16.34
C PRO A 203 9.53 6.93 17.42
N VAL A 204 10.79 6.48 17.53
CA VAL A 204 11.79 7.04 18.43
C VAL A 204 13.03 7.44 17.64
N PRO A 205 13.79 8.48 18.07
CA PRO A 205 15.07 8.86 17.47
C PRO A 205 16.01 7.66 17.29
N ARG A 206 16.78 7.66 16.20
CA ARG A 206 17.66 6.56 15.80
C ARG A 206 19.02 7.10 15.42
N LYS A 207 20.08 6.43 15.84
CA LYS A 207 21.45 6.77 15.41
C LYS A 207 21.58 6.64 13.89
N GLY A 208 21.91 7.72 13.22
CA GLY A 208 22.19 7.76 11.79
C GLY A 208 23.64 7.43 11.39
N PRO A 209 23.95 7.52 10.08
CA PRO A 209 23.03 7.85 8.99
C PRO A 209 22.08 6.69 8.65
N ASN A 210 20.82 6.99 8.31
CA ASN A 210 19.81 6.03 7.88
C ASN A 210 19.13 6.48 6.58
N VAL A 211 18.74 5.51 5.75
CA VAL A 211 17.78 5.68 4.65
C VAL A 211 16.40 5.18 5.10
N TYR A 212 15.35 5.90 4.72
CA TYR A 212 13.98 5.57 5.13
C TYR A 212 13.19 5.02 3.95
N GLU A 213 12.29 4.07 4.21
CA GLU A 213 11.31 3.60 3.24
C GLU A 213 9.91 3.84 3.78
N LEU A 214 9.12 4.68 3.10
CA LEU A 214 7.69 4.81 3.36
C LEU A 214 6.92 3.95 2.35
N ARG A 215 6.34 2.86 2.83
CA ARG A 215 5.46 2.00 2.02
C ARG A 215 4.02 2.33 2.32
N SER A 216 3.27 2.69 1.28
CA SER A 216 1.86 3.04 1.38
C SER A 216 1.03 1.97 0.67
N TYR A 217 -0.03 1.48 1.32
CA TYR A 217 -0.94 0.49 0.78
C TYR A 217 -2.35 1.04 0.81
N GLN A 218 -2.99 1.14 -0.35
CA GLN A 218 -4.43 1.35 -0.45
C GLN A 218 -5.11 -0.01 -0.36
N LEU A 219 -5.82 -0.24 0.72
CA LEU A 219 -6.55 -1.48 0.95
C LEU A 219 -7.94 -1.41 0.30
N ARG A 220 -8.49 -2.57 -0.04
CA ARG A 220 -9.89 -2.68 -0.44
C ARG A 220 -10.78 -2.22 0.72
N PRO A 221 -11.84 -1.42 0.45
CA PRO A 221 -12.79 -1.04 1.49
C PRO A 221 -13.30 -2.25 2.28
N GLY A 222 -13.34 -2.13 3.61
CA GLY A 222 -13.77 -3.21 4.52
C GLY A 222 -12.68 -4.22 4.92
N THR A 223 -11.50 -4.21 4.31
CA THR A 223 -10.44 -5.21 4.56
C THR A 223 -9.38 -4.79 5.60
N MET A 224 -9.46 -3.56 6.14
CA MET A 224 -8.42 -3.01 7.02
C MET A 224 -8.19 -3.86 8.29
N ILE A 225 -9.26 -4.36 8.92
CA ILE A 225 -9.14 -5.19 10.13
C ILE A 225 -8.51 -6.54 9.80
N GLU A 226 -8.96 -7.18 8.72
CA GLU A 226 -8.40 -8.46 8.26
C GLU A 226 -6.91 -8.31 7.96
N TRP A 227 -6.54 -7.29 7.19
CA TRP A 227 -5.15 -6.99 6.87
C TRP A 227 -4.33 -6.70 8.13
N GLY A 228 -4.89 -5.92 9.07
CA GLY A 228 -4.27 -5.60 10.37
C GLY A 228 -4.00 -6.84 11.22
N ASN A 229 -4.92 -7.81 11.25
CA ASN A 229 -4.75 -9.07 12.00
C ASN A 229 -3.61 -9.94 11.46
N TYR A 230 -3.39 -9.96 10.15
CA TYR A 230 -2.20 -10.62 9.58
C TYR A 230 -0.92 -9.87 9.95
N TRP A 231 -0.93 -8.53 9.85
CA TRP A 231 0.26 -7.72 10.16
C TRP A 231 0.63 -7.67 11.64
N ALA A 232 -0.34 -7.79 12.55
CA ALA A 232 -0.08 -7.89 13.98
C ALA A 232 0.81 -9.08 14.33
N ARG A 233 0.71 -10.18 13.57
CA ARG A 233 1.61 -11.34 13.69
C ARG A 233 2.89 -11.12 12.90
N ALA A 234 2.77 -10.57 11.68
CA ALA A 234 3.89 -10.44 10.76
C ALA A 234 4.98 -9.46 11.20
N ILE A 235 4.62 -8.45 12.00
CA ILE A 235 5.57 -7.43 12.42
C ILE A 235 6.70 -8.02 13.27
N GLY A 236 6.46 -9.12 14.00
CA GLY A 236 7.48 -9.83 14.78
C GLY A 236 8.66 -10.31 13.93
N TYR A 237 8.39 -10.79 12.71
CA TYR A 237 9.44 -11.21 11.75
C TYR A 237 10.31 -10.04 11.28
N ARG A 238 9.80 -8.81 11.40
CA ARG A 238 10.39 -7.57 10.88
C ARG A 238 10.84 -6.60 11.98
N GLN A 239 10.97 -7.09 13.20
CA GLN A 239 11.50 -6.30 14.33
C GLN A 239 12.92 -6.73 14.71
N GLN A 240 13.36 -7.93 14.30
CA GLN A 240 14.68 -8.48 14.65
C GLN A 240 15.83 -7.60 14.18
N ASN A 241 15.73 -7.03 12.97
CA ASN A 241 16.78 -6.15 12.41
C ASN A 241 16.57 -4.68 12.79
N ARG A 242 15.65 -4.40 13.73
CA ARG A 242 15.27 -3.06 14.18
C ARG A 242 14.96 -2.15 12.99
N GLU A 243 14.35 -2.62 11.92
CA GLU A 243 14.00 -1.77 10.76
C GLU A 243 12.66 -1.05 10.92
N ALA A 244 11.77 -1.55 11.78
CA ALA A 244 10.44 -0.99 12.01
C ALA A 244 10.51 0.36 12.74
N VAL A 245 10.03 1.44 12.10
CA VAL A 245 9.95 2.79 12.71
C VAL A 245 8.54 3.12 13.16
N GLY A 246 7.54 2.92 12.29
CA GLY A 246 6.15 3.26 12.58
C GLY A 246 5.19 2.60 11.60
N GLY A 247 3.98 2.30 12.07
CA GLY A 247 2.90 1.72 11.27
C GLY A 247 1.62 2.48 11.55
N PHE A 248 0.99 2.99 10.50
CA PHE A 248 -0.11 3.94 10.61
C PHE A 248 -1.24 3.61 9.64
N PHE A 249 -2.45 4.04 9.97
CA PHE A 249 -3.60 3.97 9.07
C PHE A 249 -4.38 5.29 9.04
N SER A 250 -4.93 5.61 7.88
CA SER A 250 -5.62 6.88 7.62
C SER A 250 -6.96 6.97 8.34
N GLN A 251 -7.18 8.09 9.04
CA GLN A 251 -8.49 8.53 9.52
C GLN A 251 -9.11 9.60 8.63
N ILE A 252 -8.32 10.60 8.21
CA ILE A 252 -8.78 11.71 7.37
C ILE A 252 -7.82 11.90 6.19
N GLY A 253 -8.37 12.17 5.01
CA GLY A 253 -7.65 12.24 3.74
C GLY A 253 -7.98 11.04 2.86
N SER A 254 -6.98 10.44 2.20
CA SER A 254 -7.18 9.18 1.45
C SER A 254 -7.47 8.05 2.44
N LEU A 255 -8.70 7.52 2.39
CA LEU A 255 -9.18 6.45 3.28
C LEU A 255 -8.68 5.07 2.86
N TYR A 256 -8.82 4.10 3.77
CA TYR A 256 -8.33 2.72 3.60
C TYR A 256 -6.84 2.65 3.28
N MET A 257 -6.07 3.65 3.73
CA MET A 257 -4.65 3.74 3.46
C MET A 257 -3.84 3.35 4.70
N VAL A 258 -2.85 2.50 4.50
CA VAL A 258 -1.88 2.09 5.50
C VAL A 258 -0.49 2.57 5.11
N HIS A 259 0.26 3.09 6.06
CA HIS A 259 1.64 3.51 5.88
C HIS A 259 2.56 2.75 6.82
N HIS A 260 3.59 2.12 6.28
CA HIS A 260 4.70 1.58 7.04
C HIS A 260 5.95 2.42 6.80
N LEU A 261 6.54 2.90 7.88
CA LEU A 261 7.82 3.60 7.88
C LEU A 261 8.91 2.64 8.38
N TRP A 262 9.92 2.46 7.54
CA TRP A 262 11.08 1.62 7.81
C TRP A 262 12.35 2.46 7.76
N ALA A 263 13.38 2.06 8.50
CA ALA A 263 14.71 2.65 8.45
C ALA A 263 15.77 1.56 8.25
N TYR A 264 16.73 1.83 7.39
CA TYR A 264 17.86 0.96 7.08
C TYR A 264 19.14 1.79 7.08
N LYS A 265 20.29 1.15 7.24
CA LYS A 265 21.59 1.83 7.14
C LYS A 265 21.82 2.37 5.72
N ASP A 266 21.47 1.58 4.71
CA ASP A 266 21.70 1.83 3.29
C ASP A 266 20.76 0.95 2.43
N LEU A 267 20.85 1.05 1.10
CA LEU A 267 20.01 0.28 0.19
C LEU A 267 20.35 -1.22 0.17
N GLN A 268 21.61 -1.59 0.42
CA GLN A 268 22.03 -2.98 0.44
C GLN A 268 21.47 -3.69 1.67
N SER A 269 21.65 -3.10 2.86
CA SER A 269 21.06 -3.61 4.11
C SER A 269 19.53 -3.68 4.04
N ARG A 270 18.88 -2.77 3.31
CA ARG A 270 17.45 -2.88 2.99
C ARG A 270 17.14 -4.13 2.17
N GLU A 271 17.89 -4.39 1.10
CA GLU A 271 17.71 -5.59 0.28
C GLU A 271 17.92 -6.87 1.09
N ASP A 272 19.05 -6.95 1.80
CA ASP A 272 19.42 -8.10 2.63
C ASP A 272 18.36 -8.38 3.70
N THR A 273 17.91 -7.34 4.42
CA THR A 273 16.85 -7.45 5.43
C THR A 273 15.56 -7.98 4.84
N ARG A 274 15.16 -7.48 3.67
CA ARG A 274 13.90 -7.92 3.02
C ARG A 274 13.99 -9.34 2.49
N ASN A 275 15.15 -9.77 2.00
CA ASN A 275 15.38 -11.12 1.51
C ASN A 275 15.46 -12.12 2.68
N ALA A 276 16.08 -11.73 3.79
CA ALA A 276 16.17 -12.56 5.00
C ALA A 276 14.80 -12.91 5.57
N VAL A 277 13.83 -11.98 5.53
CA VAL A 277 12.47 -12.22 6.03
C VAL A 277 11.75 -13.32 5.25
N TRP A 278 12.09 -13.57 3.97
CA TRP A 278 11.51 -14.69 3.22
C TRP A 278 11.93 -16.07 3.72
N GLN A 279 13.01 -16.16 4.49
CA GLN A 279 13.46 -17.40 5.12
C GLN A 279 12.76 -17.67 6.46
N GLN A 280 11.96 -16.73 6.96
CA GLN A 280 11.19 -16.90 8.20
C GLN A 280 9.92 -17.71 7.93
N GLU A 281 9.69 -18.72 8.78
CA GLU A 281 8.48 -19.54 8.74
C GLU A 281 7.23 -18.66 8.93
N GLY A 282 6.17 -18.93 8.15
CA GLY A 282 4.92 -18.16 8.18
C GLY A 282 4.92 -16.82 7.44
N TRP A 283 6.08 -16.27 7.03
CA TRP A 283 6.10 -15.00 6.26
C TRP A 283 5.37 -15.14 4.92
N HIS A 284 5.59 -16.25 4.22
CA HIS A 284 4.96 -16.52 2.93
C HIS A 284 3.43 -16.57 3.01
N GLU A 285 2.87 -17.10 4.11
CA GLU A 285 1.42 -17.11 4.37
C GLU A 285 0.89 -15.69 4.56
N VAL A 286 1.58 -14.86 5.36
CA VAL A 286 1.20 -13.44 5.53
C VAL A 286 1.12 -12.75 4.18
N VAL A 287 2.12 -12.94 3.31
CA VAL A 287 2.11 -12.33 1.97
C VAL A 287 0.95 -12.87 1.14
N TYR A 288 0.72 -14.18 1.15
CA TYR A 288 -0.38 -14.83 0.41
C TYR A 288 -1.75 -14.25 0.79
N TYR A 289 -2.01 -14.05 2.09
CA TYR A 289 -3.30 -13.55 2.56
C TYR A 289 -3.44 -12.02 2.49
N THR A 290 -2.35 -11.25 2.60
CA THR A 290 -2.44 -9.78 2.64
C THR A 290 -2.40 -9.12 1.27
N VAL A 291 -1.66 -9.67 0.29
CA VAL A 291 -1.53 -9.07 -1.06
C VAL A 291 -2.88 -8.92 -1.77
N PRO A 292 -3.79 -9.90 -1.78
CA PRO A 292 -5.10 -9.75 -2.44
C PRO A 292 -5.97 -8.62 -1.87
N LEU A 293 -5.74 -8.23 -0.62
CA LEU A 293 -6.49 -7.15 0.07
C LEU A 293 -6.04 -5.75 -0.38
N ILE A 294 -4.92 -5.65 -1.11
CA ILE A 294 -4.33 -4.37 -1.54
C ILE A 294 -4.83 -4.04 -2.96
N GLN A 295 -5.29 -2.81 -3.16
CA GLN A 295 -5.65 -2.27 -4.47
C GLN A 295 -4.46 -1.57 -5.16
N HIS A 296 -3.73 -0.78 -4.39
CA HIS A 296 -2.57 -0.04 -4.87
C HIS A 296 -1.49 -0.04 -3.80
N MET A 297 -0.22 -0.12 -4.22
CA MET A 297 0.90 0.02 -3.31
C MET A 297 1.99 0.89 -3.91
N GLU A 298 2.60 1.68 -3.07
CA GLU A 298 3.72 2.55 -3.41
C GLU A 298 4.83 2.34 -2.39
N SER A 299 6.08 2.37 -2.84
CA SER A 299 7.25 2.45 -1.97
C SER A 299 8.08 3.67 -2.35
N ARG A 300 8.55 4.37 -1.33
CA ARG A 300 9.32 5.60 -1.46
C ARG A 300 10.56 5.50 -0.60
N ILE A 301 11.73 5.63 -1.23
CA ILE A 301 13.00 5.75 -0.51
C ILE A 301 13.23 7.23 -0.23
N MET A 302 13.52 7.56 1.02
CA MET A 302 13.63 8.91 1.50
C MET A 302 14.92 9.10 2.29
N ILE A 303 15.52 10.29 2.14
CA ILE A 303 16.70 10.71 2.88
C ILE A 303 16.27 11.77 3.91
N PRO A 304 16.59 11.59 5.20
CA PRO A 304 16.23 12.57 6.21
C PRO A 304 16.95 13.90 5.96
N THR A 305 16.26 15.01 6.17
CA THR A 305 16.91 16.33 6.14
C THR A 305 17.71 16.54 7.43
N LYS A 306 18.63 17.53 7.47
CA LYS A 306 19.53 17.74 8.63
C LYS A 306 18.77 18.04 9.92
N ALA A 307 17.59 18.63 9.79
CA ALA A 307 16.71 18.98 10.89
C ALA A 307 15.76 17.85 11.32
N SER A 308 15.87 16.65 10.74
CA SER A 308 14.98 15.53 11.07
C SER A 308 15.31 14.94 12.44
N PRO A 309 14.36 14.87 13.39
CA PRO A 309 14.62 14.28 14.72
C PRO A 309 14.89 12.77 14.69
N LEU A 310 14.61 12.10 13.57
CA LEU A 310 14.93 10.71 13.31
C LEU A 310 16.33 10.53 12.70
N GLN A 311 17.34 11.26 13.19
CA GLN A 311 18.73 11.14 12.73
C GLN A 311 19.73 11.03 13.88
#